data_AF-A0A8J5MKT2-F1
#
_entry.id   AF-A0A8J5MKT2-F1
#
_cell.length_a   1.000
_cell.length_b   1.000
_cell.length_c   1.000
_cell.angle_alpha   90.00
_cell.angle_beta   90.00
_cell.angle_gamma   90.00
#
_symmetry.space_group_name_H-M   'P 1'
#
loop_
_entity.id
_entity.type
_entity.pdbx_description
1 polymer ?
#
loop_
_entity_poly.entity_id
_entity_poly.type
_entity_poly.pdbx_seq_one_letter_code
_entity_poly.pdbx_strand_id
1 'polypeptide(L)'
;MAGLTRCVSDGDLTSTGDHLPEGRLSLLQKLETIVAPQRPSASPLTIVVVMKNCLVALVLVGLASALPGVRHRRDSFPFLFELPSDAELVLGGIQTGFDCANLPYGYYADEANNCAIYHVCLPYIDNNIVVTRHFSFMCGEGTVFDQEHLVCATPENASPCSQSSSFRRSNEYFGRTDIGFLEK
;
A
#
# COMPACT_ATOMS: atom_id res chain seq x y z
N MET A 1 21.50 -12.09 13.35
CA MET A 1 20.19 -12.79 13.43
C MET A 1 19.37 -12.08 14.50
N ALA A 2 18.55 -11.12 14.11
CA ALA A 2 17.64 -10.41 15.00
C ALA A 2 16.25 -10.46 14.37
N GLY A 3 15.33 -11.18 15.02
CA GLY A 3 13.97 -11.43 14.55
C GLY A 3 13.01 -10.31 14.95
N LEU A 4 12.20 -9.90 13.99
CA LEU A 4 11.09 -8.97 14.15
C LEU A 4 10.04 -9.50 15.13
N THR A 5 9.50 -8.63 15.99
CA THR A 5 8.23 -8.90 16.69
C THR A 5 7.13 -8.09 15.99
N ARG A 6 6.18 -8.79 15.37
CA ARG A 6 4.93 -8.25 14.82
C ARG A 6 3.94 -8.01 15.96
N CYS A 7 3.24 -6.89 15.95
CA CYS A 7 1.99 -6.71 16.70
C CYS A 7 0.83 -7.23 15.83
N VAL A 8 0.10 -8.23 16.33
CA VAL A 8 -1.16 -8.72 15.76
C VAL A 8 -2.29 -8.01 16.48
N SER A 9 -3.23 -7.45 15.72
CA SER A 9 -4.51 -6.93 16.22
C SER A 9 -5.55 -8.04 16.13
N ASP A 10 -6.12 -8.43 17.27
CA ASP A 10 -7.26 -9.34 17.36
C ASP A 10 -8.57 -8.61 17.03
N GLY A 11 -9.46 -9.30 16.30
CA GLY A 11 -10.77 -8.82 15.87
C GLY A 11 -11.64 -9.93 15.30
N ASP A 12 -12.07 -10.81 16.20
CA ASP A 12 -13.33 -11.58 16.28
C ASP A 12 -13.77 -12.55 15.16
N LEU A 13 -13.84 -13.84 15.52
CA LEU A 13 -14.40 -14.96 14.75
C LEU A 13 -15.37 -15.70 15.70
N THR A 14 -16.67 -15.62 15.43
CA THR A 14 -17.68 -16.36 16.19
C THR A 14 -18.00 -17.72 15.55
N SER A 15 -17.63 -18.77 16.27
CA SER A 15 -18.39 -19.99 16.65
C SER A 15 -18.98 -20.93 15.58
N THR A 16 -18.50 -22.19 15.60
CA THR A 16 -19.18 -23.48 15.90
C THR A 16 -18.30 -24.60 15.31
N GLY A 17 -18.07 -25.80 15.87
CA GLY A 17 -18.55 -26.52 17.04
C GLY A 17 -17.67 -27.77 17.26
N ASP A 18 -17.62 -28.17 18.53
CA ASP A 18 -17.20 -29.40 19.22
C ASP A 18 -16.50 -30.58 18.50
N HIS A 19 -15.36 -31.00 19.07
CA HIS A 19 -15.11 -32.40 19.45
C HIS A 19 -13.99 -32.52 20.50
N LEU A 20 -14.36 -32.96 21.72
CA LEU A 20 -13.47 -33.35 22.82
C LEU A 20 -12.89 -34.76 22.58
N PRO A 21 -11.67 -35.06 23.08
CA PRO A 21 -11.62 -36.16 24.04
C PRO A 21 -10.72 -35.91 25.25
N GLU A 22 -11.04 -36.69 26.28
CA GLU A 22 -10.62 -36.64 27.66
C GLU A 22 -9.13 -36.93 27.89
N GLY A 23 -8.54 -36.22 28.87
CA GLY A 23 -7.18 -36.49 29.30
C GLY A 23 -6.77 -35.74 30.56
N ARG A 24 -7.11 -36.30 31.73
CA ARG A 24 -6.37 -36.20 33.01
C ARG A 24 -6.05 -34.76 33.47
N LEU A 25 -6.86 -34.13 34.30
CA LEU A 25 -7.11 -34.51 35.70
C LEU A 25 -5.91 -35.15 36.43
N SER A 26 -4.74 -34.51 36.39
CA SER A 26 -3.64 -34.83 37.35
C SER A 26 -2.60 -33.72 37.54
N LEU A 27 -2.96 -32.44 37.37
CA LEU A 27 -2.05 -31.31 37.69
C LEU A 27 -2.68 -30.19 38.52
N LEU A 28 -4.00 -30.23 38.77
CA LEU A 28 -4.70 -29.26 39.62
C LEU A 28 -4.70 -29.60 41.12
N GLN A 29 -3.75 -30.41 41.59
CA GLN A 29 -3.64 -30.70 43.03
C GLN A 29 -2.20 -30.93 43.50
N LYS A 30 -1.26 -30.17 42.94
CA LYS A 30 0.07 -30.03 43.53
C LYS A 30 0.53 -28.58 43.42
N LEU A 31 0.42 -27.91 44.57
CA LEU A 31 0.92 -26.58 44.93
C LEU A 31 -0.04 -25.40 44.71
N GLU A 32 -1.21 -25.49 45.36
CA GLU A 32 -1.77 -24.35 46.11
C GLU A 32 -0.84 -24.01 47.30
N THR A 33 0.34 -23.50 46.97
CA THR A 33 1.36 -22.92 47.86
C THR A 33 2.29 -22.23 46.88
N ILE A 34 1.98 -21.04 46.37
CA ILE A 34 2.09 -19.76 47.07
C ILE A 34 1.16 -18.78 46.34
N VAL A 35 -0.10 -18.67 46.77
CA VAL A 35 -0.85 -17.41 46.60
C VAL A 35 -0.43 -16.52 47.76
N ALA A 36 0.69 -15.81 47.57
CA ALA A 36 0.78 -14.47 48.12
C ALA A 36 0.43 -13.53 46.96
N PRO A 37 -0.56 -12.63 47.09
CA PRO A 37 -0.53 -11.45 46.25
C PRO A 37 0.75 -10.73 46.63
N GLN A 38 1.80 -10.87 45.84
CA GLN A 38 2.88 -9.88 45.83
C GLN A 38 2.23 -8.60 45.29
N ARG A 39 1.51 -7.90 46.17
CA ARG A 39 1.18 -6.50 45.99
C ARG A 39 2.55 -5.86 45.87
N PRO A 40 3.01 -5.39 44.68
CA PRO A 40 4.29 -4.72 44.63
C PRO A 40 4.16 -3.54 45.59
N SER A 41 4.83 -3.64 46.73
CA SER A 41 5.09 -2.50 47.60
C SER A 41 6.06 -1.63 46.81
N ALA A 42 5.55 -0.97 45.79
CA ALA A 42 6.24 0.13 45.17
C ALA A 42 6.36 1.16 46.29
N SER A 43 7.59 1.33 46.77
CA SER A 43 7.89 2.38 47.74
C SER A 43 7.32 3.71 47.20
N PRO A 44 6.93 4.66 48.06
CA PRO A 44 6.44 5.96 47.59
C PRO A 44 7.43 6.63 46.62
N LEU A 45 8.74 6.34 46.76
CA LEU A 45 9.76 6.72 45.77
C LEU A 45 9.59 6.00 44.42
N THR A 46 9.36 4.69 44.41
CA THR A 46 9.15 3.90 43.17
C THR A 46 7.92 4.39 42.40
N ILE A 47 6.81 4.70 43.08
CA ILE A 47 5.59 5.23 42.42
C ILE A 47 5.86 6.59 41.80
N VAL A 48 6.56 7.49 42.50
CA VAL A 48 6.92 8.82 42.00
C VAL A 48 7.91 8.75 40.83
N VAL A 49 8.85 7.81 40.87
CA VAL A 49 9.80 7.55 39.77
C VAL A 49 9.09 6.98 38.54
N VAL A 50 8.19 6.01 38.72
CA VAL A 50 7.39 5.45 37.63
C VAL A 50 6.49 6.52 37.01
N MET A 51 5.80 7.33 37.83
CA MET A 51 4.94 8.40 37.35
C MET A 51 5.72 9.49 36.59
N LYS A 52 6.92 9.88 37.07
CA LYS A 52 7.76 10.85 36.38
C LYS A 52 8.31 10.31 35.05
N ASN A 53 8.72 9.04 35.03
CA ASN A 53 9.21 8.40 33.82
C ASN A 53 8.09 8.19 32.79
N CYS A 54 6.86 7.89 33.22
CA CYS A 54 5.68 7.86 32.35
C CYS A 54 5.36 9.23 31.77
N LEU A 55 5.41 10.29 32.58
CA LEU A 55 5.22 11.67 32.10
C LEU A 55 6.27 12.07 31.06
N VAL A 56 7.55 11.76 31.32
CA VAL A 56 8.63 12.02 30.36
C VAL A 56 8.41 11.23 29.06
N ALA A 57 8.04 9.95 29.14
CA ALA A 57 7.75 9.14 27.97
C ALA A 57 6.57 9.68 27.14
N LEU A 58 5.48 10.08 27.79
CA LEU A 58 4.31 10.68 27.13
C LEU A 58 4.65 12.01 26.45
N VAL A 59 5.47 12.85 27.10
CA VAL A 59 5.95 14.11 26.51
C VAL A 59 6.83 13.86 25.29
N LEU A 60 7.74 12.88 25.35
CA LEU A 60 8.61 12.54 24.22
C LEU A 60 7.83 11.95 23.03
N VAL A 61 6.84 11.08 23.28
CA VAL A 61 5.96 10.54 22.23
C VAL A 61 5.08 11.64 21.63
N GLY A 62 4.55 12.55 22.47
CA GLY A 62 3.80 13.72 22.01
C GLY A 62 4.62 14.63 21.09
N LEU A 63 5.87 14.92 21.47
CA LEU A 63 6.81 15.70 20.64
C LEU A 63 7.13 15.02 19.30
N ALA A 64 7.32 13.70 19.29
CA ALA A 64 7.56 12.95 18.05
C ALA A 64 6.35 12.99 17.09
N SER A 65 5.12 12.97 17.63
CA SER A 65 3.88 13.06 16.84
C SER A 65 3.59 14.47 16.30
N ALA A 66 4.27 15.51 16.81
CA ALA A 66 4.13 16.89 16.36
C ALA A 66 5.11 17.29 15.25
N LEU A 67 6.01 16.39 14.84
CA LEU A 67 6.80 16.60 13.63
C LEU A 67 5.86 16.61 12.42
N PRO A 68 6.01 17.55 11.48
CA PRO A 68 5.27 17.48 10.23
C PRO A 68 5.58 16.11 9.60
N GLY A 69 4.57 15.23 9.59
CA GLY A 69 4.71 13.91 9.02
C GLY A 69 5.23 14.05 7.60
N VAL A 70 6.31 13.33 7.29
CA VAL A 70 6.80 13.23 5.92
C VAL A 70 5.63 12.70 5.10
N ARG A 71 4.99 13.57 4.30
CA ARG A 71 3.98 13.14 3.34
C ARG A 71 4.73 12.33 2.31
N HIS A 72 4.77 11.01 2.52
CA HIS A 72 5.35 10.11 1.55
C HIS A 72 4.48 10.20 0.31
N ARG A 73 5.06 10.70 -0.78
CA ARG A 73 4.44 10.59 -2.09
C ARG A 73 4.33 9.10 -2.39
N ARG A 74 3.13 8.67 -2.78
CA ARG A 74 2.88 7.29 -3.15
C ARG A 74 2.96 7.20 -4.66
N ASP A 75 4.08 6.67 -5.12
CA ASP A 75 4.32 6.34 -6.52
C ASP A 75 4.18 4.82 -6.64
N SER A 76 3.69 4.37 -7.78
CA SER A 76 3.74 2.96 -8.15
C SER A 76 5.18 2.55 -8.46
N PHE A 77 5.44 1.24 -8.40
CA PHE A 77 6.68 0.64 -8.85
C PHE A 77 6.39 -0.78 -9.38
N PRO A 78 7.34 -1.44 -10.07
CA PRO A 78 7.06 -2.72 -10.75
C PRO A 78 6.54 -3.84 -9.86
N PHE A 79 6.78 -3.77 -8.53
CA PHE A 79 6.32 -4.79 -7.58
C PHE A 79 5.04 -4.38 -6.82
N LEU A 80 4.58 -3.13 -6.94
CA LEU A 80 3.38 -2.64 -6.26
C LEU A 80 2.78 -1.46 -7.02
N PHE A 81 1.55 -1.64 -7.49
CA PHE A 81 0.75 -0.57 -8.07
C PHE A 81 -0.05 0.11 -6.96
N GLU A 82 0.12 1.42 -6.81
CA GLU A 82 -0.67 2.22 -5.87
C GLU A 82 -2.05 2.46 -6.49
N LEU A 83 -3.02 1.62 -6.14
CA LEU A 83 -4.39 1.62 -6.66
C LEU A 83 -5.40 1.78 -5.51
N PRO A 84 -6.69 2.06 -5.80
CA PRO A 84 -7.74 2.05 -4.78
C PRO A 84 -7.81 0.71 -4.04
N SER A 85 -8.21 0.73 -2.75
CA SER A 85 -8.21 -0.45 -1.87
C SER A 85 -8.98 -1.66 -2.42
N ASP A 86 -10.03 -1.41 -3.23
CA ASP A 86 -10.91 -2.45 -3.77
C ASP A 86 -10.59 -2.80 -5.24
N ALA A 87 -9.46 -2.33 -5.79
CA ALA A 87 -9.09 -2.55 -7.19
C ALA A 87 -8.96 -4.05 -7.53
N GLU A 88 -8.35 -4.84 -6.65
CA GLU A 88 -8.20 -6.29 -6.83
C GLU A 88 -9.56 -6.99 -6.95
N LEU A 89 -10.56 -6.54 -6.17
CA LEU A 89 -11.92 -7.09 -6.17
C LEU A 89 -12.63 -6.80 -7.50
N VAL A 90 -12.48 -5.58 -8.03
CA VAL A 90 -13.11 -5.18 -9.30
C VAL A 90 -12.44 -5.86 -10.49
N LEU A 91 -11.11 -6.02 -10.46
CA LEU A 91 -10.33 -6.55 -11.59
C LEU A 91 -10.16 -8.07 -11.57
N GLY A 92 -10.46 -8.74 -10.45
CA GLY A 92 -10.32 -10.18 -10.31
C GLY A 92 -8.86 -10.65 -10.22
N GLY A 93 -7.97 -9.76 -9.79
CA GLY A 93 -6.52 -9.98 -9.74
C GLY A 93 -5.73 -8.86 -10.42
N ILE A 94 -4.55 -8.53 -9.90
CA ILE A 94 -3.66 -7.52 -10.48
C ILE A 94 -2.28 -8.13 -10.78
N GLN A 95 -1.88 -8.09 -12.05
CA GLN A 95 -0.56 -8.50 -12.51
C GLN A 95 0.42 -7.33 -12.42
N THR A 96 1.31 -7.34 -11.44
CA THR A 96 2.37 -6.34 -11.33
C THR A 96 3.52 -6.64 -12.30
N GLY A 97 4.36 -5.64 -12.61
CA GLY A 97 5.60 -5.84 -13.37
C GLY A 97 5.91 -4.73 -14.37
N PHE A 98 4.95 -3.84 -14.63
CA PHE A 98 5.16 -2.67 -15.49
C PHE A 98 6.22 -1.73 -14.90
N ASP A 99 7.12 -1.23 -15.74
CA ASP A 99 8.22 -0.33 -15.35
C ASP A 99 8.36 0.84 -16.34
N CYS A 100 8.53 2.04 -15.80
CA CYS A 100 8.78 3.26 -16.54
C CYS A 100 10.25 3.46 -16.97
N ALA A 101 11.19 2.63 -16.51
CA ALA A 101 12.64 2.86 -16.66
C ALA A 101 13.12 3.17 -18.09
N ASN A 102 12.47 2.59 -19.12
CA ASN A 102 12.85 2.78 -20.53
C ASN A 102 11.73 3.41 -21.37
N LEU A 103 10.81 4.11 -20.72
CA LEU A 103 9.64 4.70 -21.36
C LEU A 103 9.72 6.24 -21.29
N PRO A 104 9.47 6.95 -22.42
CA PRO A 104 9.40 8.40 -22.41
C PRO A 104 8.20 8.89 -21.58
N TYR A 105 8.06 10.20 -21.43
CA TYR A 105 6.88 10.78 -20.80
C TYR A 105 5.62 10.32 -21.56
N GLY A 106 4.69 9.69 -20.86
CA GLY A 106 3.42 9.31 -21.46
C GLY A 106 2.55 8.44 -20.57
N TYR A 107 1.47 7.98 -21.20
CA TYR A 107 0.48 7.07 -20.65
C TYR A 107 0.63 5.71 -21.35
N TYR A 108 0.51 4.63 -20.59
CA TYR A 108 0.83 3.29 -21.06
C TYR A 108 -0.25 2.31 -20.64
N ALA A 109 -0.93 1.71 -21.61
CA ALA A 109 -1.87 0.62 -21.36
C ALA A 109 -1.12 -0.60 -20.79
N ASP A 110 -1.69 -1.22 -19.77
CA ASP A 110 -1.15 -2.44 -19.19
C ASP A 110 -1.78 -3.67 -19.86
N GLU A 111 -1.10 -4.19 -20.88
CA GLU A 111 -1.52 -5.39 -21.61
C GLU A 111 -1.58 -6.63 -20.70
N ALA A 112 -0.80 -6.68 -19.61
CA ALA A 112 -0.83 -7.81 -18.66
C ALA A 112 -2.10 -7.85 -17.82
N ASN A 113 -2.78 -6.71 -17.69
CA ASN A 113 -4.06 -6.54 -16.99
C ASN A 113 -5.22 -6.25 -17.95
N ASN A 114 -5.14 -6.75 -19.20
CA ASN A 114 -6.17 -6.56 -20.24
C ASN A 114 -6.54 -5.07 -20.46
N CYS A 115 -5.58 -4.16 -20.27
CA CYS A 115 -5.76 -2.72 -20.35
C CYS A 115 -6.80 -2.15 -19.37
N ALA A 116 -7.26 -2.92 -18.38
CA ALA A 116 -8.08 -2.40 -17.29
C ALA A 116 -7.27 -1.52 -16.33
N ILE A 117 -5.94 -1.65 -16.35
CA ILE A 117 -4.98 -0.76 -15.71
C ILE A 117 -4.20 0.00 -16.79
N TYR A 118 -3.84 1.24 -16.48
CA TYR A 118 -2.87 2.01 -17.24
C TYR A 118 -1.91 2.75 -16.31
N HIS A 119 -0.75 3.10 -16.85
CA HIS A 119 0.32 3.74 -16.10
C HIS A 119 0.67 5.10 -16.69
N VAL A 120 1.16 6.00 -15.84
CA VAL A 120 1.72 7.28 -16.25
C VAL A 120 3.18 7.32 -15.82
N CYS A 121 4.07 7.52 -16.79
CA CYS A 121 5.50 7.71 -16.57
C CYS A 121 5.82 9.20 -16.67
N LEU A 122 5.93 9.90 -15.55
CA LEU A 122 6.11 11.35 -15.50
C LEU A 122 7.57 11.71 -15.18
N PRO A 123 8.32 12.39 -16.07
CA PRO A 123 9.62 12.92 -15.72
C PRO A 123 9.47 14.01 -14.65
N TYR A 124 10.26 13.90 -13.58
CA TYR A 124 10.27 14.81 -12.45
C TYR A 124 11.71 15.17 -12.09
N ILE A 125 11.94 16.42 -11.70
CA ILE A 125 13.25 16.86 -11.24
C ILE A 125 13.26 16.81 -9.72
N ASP A 126 14.08 15.92 -9.17
CA ASP A 126 14.34 15.83 -7.74
C ASP A 126 15.82 16.13 -7.49
N ASN A 127 16.13 17.15 -6.69
CA ASN A 127 17.51 17.58 -6.39
C ASN A 127 18.42 17.70 -7.64
N ASN A 128 17.93 18.34 -8.71
CA ASN A 128 18.62 18.50 -10.01
C ASN A 128 18.88 17.20 -10.79
N ILE A 129 18.30 16.07 -10.37
CA ILE A 129 18.34 14.79 -11.08
C ILE A 129 16.96 14.54 -11.71
N VAL A 130 16.93 14.14 -12.98
CA VAL A 130 15.70 13.72 -13.63
C VAL A 130 15.40 12.29 -13.20
N VAL A 131 14.29 12.10 -12.52
CA VAL A 131 13.74 10.80 -12.13
C VAL A 131 12.38 10.62 -12.79
N THR A 132 12.05 9.39 -13.18
CA THR A 132 10.72 9.09 -13.71
C THR A 132 9.83 8.60 -12.57
N ARG A 133 8.72 9.30 -12.36
CA ARG A 133 7.70 8.91 -11.38
C ARG A 133 6.66 8.05 -12.09
N HIS A 134 6.31 6.94 -11.46
CA HIS A 134 5.36 5.96 -11.98
C HIS A 134 4.06 6.06 -11.20
N PHE A 135 2.94 6.20 -11.91
CA PHE A 135 1.61 6.12 -11.35
C PHE A 135 0.82 5.03 -12.06
N SER A 136 -0.06 4.36 -11.34
CA SER A 136 -0.97 3.35 -11.89
C SER A 136 -2.40 3.76 -11.60
N PHE A 137 -3.28 3.49 -12.55
CA PHE A 137 -4.70 3.81 -12.47
C PHE A 137 -5.49 2.63 -13.01
N MET A 138 -6.67 2.39 -12.45
CA MET A 138 -7.64 1.47 -13.00
C MET A 138 -8.71 2.24 -13.77
N CYS A 139 -9.13 1.72 -14.91
CA CYS A 139 -10.35 2.18 -15.58
C CYS A 139 -11.59 1.78 -14.76
N GLY A 140 -12.73 2.42 -15.07
CA GLY A 140 -14.01 2.07 -14.46
C GLY A 140 -14.44 0.65 -14.84
N GLU A 141 -15.36 0.08 -14.06
CA GLU A 141 -15.90 -1.26 -14.32
C GLU A 141 -16.38 -1.40 -15.78
N GLY A 142 -15.93 -2.48 -16.45
CA GLY A 142 -16.30 -2.77 -17.83
C GLY A 142 -15.64 -1.88 -18.89
N THR A 143 -14.67 -1.03 -18.53
CA THR A 143 -13.91 -0.21 -19.49
C THR A 143 -12.43 -0.57 -19.51
N VAL A 144 -11.79 -0.29 -20.64
CA VAL A 144 -10.36 -0.54 -20.88
C VAL A 144 -9.70 0.73 -21.40
N PHE A 145 -8.41 0.89 -21.11
CA PHE A 145 -7.63 2.04 -21.56
C PHE A 145 -7.30 1.92 -23.04
N ASP A 146 -7.75 2.88 -23.83
CA ASP A 146 -7.40 3.06 -25.22
C ASP A 146 -6.06 3.82 -25.30
N GLN A 147 -5.01 3.13 -25.72
CA GLN A 147 -3.68 3.70 -25.86
C GLN A 147 -3.56 4.77 -26.97
N GLU A 148 -4.39 4.70 -28.00
CA GLU A 148 -4.36 5.65 -29.12
C GLU A 148 -4.98 6.98 -28.70
N HIS A 149 -6.13 6.91 -28.05
CA HIS A 149 -6.93 8.07 -27.65
C HIS A 149 -6.65 8.55 -26.23
N LEU A 150 -5.90 7.77 -25.43
CA LEU A 150 -5.51 8.07 -24.05
C LEU A 150 -6.70 8.25 -23.10
N VAL A 151 -7.74 7.44 -23.28
CA VAL A 151 -8.98 7.47 -22.50
C VAL A 151 -9.43 6.06 -22.12
N CYS A 152 -10.15 5.91 -21.02
CA CYS A 152 -10.88 4.67 -20.76
C CYS A 152 -12.16 4.66 -21.60
N ALA A 153 -12.36 3.62 -22.39
CA ALA A 153 -13.54 3.43 -23.22
C ALA A 153 -14.08 2.00 -23.06
N THR A 154 -15.31 1.76 -23.54
CA THR A 154 -15.82 0.38 -23.59
C THR A 154 -14.98 -0.46 -24.57
N PRO A 155 -14.84 -1.78 -24.37
CA PRO A 155 -14.00 -2.62 -25.23
C PRO A 155 -14.37 -2.55 -26.72
N GLU A 156 -15.64 -2.32 -27.06
CA GLU A 156 -16.07 -2.13 -28.45
C GLU A 156 -15.67 -0.78 -29.07
N ASN A 157 -15.39 0.23 -28.24
CA ASN A 157 -15.00 1.57 -28.68
C ASN A 157 -13.50 1.85 -28.51
N ALA A 158 -12.79 1.02 -27.75
CA ALA A 158 -11.36 1.11 -27.56
C ALA A 158 -10.60 0.40 -28.68
N SER A 159 -9.44 0.93 -29.05
CA SER A 159 -8.48 0.19 -29.88
C SER A 159 -8.05 -1.14 -29.22
N PRO A 160 -7.74 -2.21 -29.99
CA PRO A 160 -7.46 -3.53 -29.43
C PRO A 160 -6.31 -3.52 -28.40
N CYS A 161 -6.59 -3.99 -27.18
CA CYS A 161 -5.62 -3.97 -26.09
C CYS A 161 -4.28 -4.66 -26.45
N SER A 162 -4.31 -5.76 -27.19
CA SER A 162 -3.09 -6.49 -27.61
C SER A 162 -2.22 -5.73 -28.62
N GLN A 163 -2.72 -4.63 -29.16
CA GLN A 163 -1.99 -3.75 -30.08
C GLN A 163 -1.63 -2.41 -29.43
N SER A 164 -1.92 -2.23 -28.13
CA SER A 164 -1.67 -0.99 -27.39
C SER A 164 -0.25 -0.48 -27.61
N SER A 165 0.76 -1.34 -27.46
CA SER A 165 2.16 -0.97 -27.70
C SER A 165 2.43 -0.28 -29.05
N SER A 166 1.67 -0.59 -30.11
CA SER A 166 1.80 0.04 -31.43
C SER A 166 1.20 1.45 -31.50
N PHE A 167 0.28 1.78 -30.60
CA PHE A 167 -0.37 3.10 -30.50
C PHE A 167 0.35 4.07 -29.56
N ARG A 168 1.48 3.68 -28.98
CA ARG A 168 2.29 4.53 -28.09
C ARG A 168 2.80 5.82 -28.75
N ARG A 169 2.68 5.98 -30.07
CA ARG A 169 2.91 7.24 -30.78
C ARG A 169 2.09 8.40 -30.18
N SER A 170 0.92 8.13 -29.61
CA SER A 170 0.11 9.13 -28.90
C SER A 170 0.89 9.83 -27.77
N ASN A 171 1.95 9.21 -27.24
CA ASN A 171 2.80 9.80 -26.22
C ASN A 171 3.82 10.82 -26.75
N GLU A 172 4.07 10.89 -28.05
CA GLU A 172 5.08 11.80 -28.65
C GLU A 172 4.73 13.29 -28.45
N TYR A 173 3.48 13.60 -28.09
CA TYR A 173 3.00 14.95 -27.80
C TYR A 173 3.31 15.42 -26.37
N PHE A 174 3.62 14.51 -25.44
CA PHE A 174 3.90 14.88 -24.05
C PHE A 174 5.29 15.50 -23.88
N GLY A 175 5.37 16.55 -23.05
CA GLY A 175 6.64 17.22 -22.72
C GLY A 175 7.22 18.08 -23.84
N ARG A 176 6.51 18.23 -24.95
CA ARG A 176 6.88 19.12 -26.06
C ARG A 176 6.43 20.54 -25.75
N THR A 177 7.35 21.50 -25.93
CA THR A 177 7.07 22.94 -25.77
C THR A 177 6.97 23.66 -27.11
N ASP A 178 7.30 22.99 -28.20
CA ASP A 178 7.40 23.48 -29.57
C ASP A 178 6.15 23.21 -30.42
N ILE A 179 5.19 22.44 -29.90
CA ILE A 179 3.91 22.16 -30.54
C ILE A 179 2.77 22.67 -29.67
N GLY A 180 1.97 23.59 -30.21
CA GLY A 180 0.75 24.05 -29.57
C GLY A 180 -0.38 23.04 -29.78
N PHE A 181 -1.07 22.65 -28.70
CA PHE A 181 -2.22 21.72 -28.75
C PHE A 181 -3.41 22.22 -29.60
N LEU A 182 -3.35 23.46 -30.11
CA LEU A 182 -4.41 24.13 -30.86
C LEU A 182 -4.07 24.38 -32.33
N GLU A 183 -2.90 23.98 -32.82
CA GLU A 183 -2.61 24.08 -34.26
C GLU A 183 -3.05 22.79 -34.95
N LYS A 184 -4.25 22.84 -35.53
CA LYS A 184 -4.74 21.89 -36.55
C LYS A 184 -4.25 22.30 -37.92
#